data_AF-A0A379YJ52-F1
#
_entry.id   AF-A0A379YJ52-F1
#
_cell.length_a   1.000
_cell.length_b   1.000
_cell.length_c   1.000
_cell.angle_alpha   90.00
_cell.angle_beta   90.00
_cell.angle_gamma   90.00
#
_symmetry.space_group_name_H-M   'P 1'
#
loop_
_entity.id
_entity.type
_entity.pdbx_description
1 polymer ?
#
loop_
_entity_poly.entity_id
_entity_poly.type
_entity_poly.pdbx_seq_one_letter_code
_entity_poly.pdbx_strand_id
1 'polypeptide(L)'
;MINDVISPEFDENGRAMRRIRSFVRRQGRLTKGQQHALENYWPVMGVEYQAEAVDLAALFGREAPTVLEIGFGMGASLVTMAGNNPQQNFLGIEVHSPGVGACLADAHEAKLSNLRVMCHDAVEVLENMIPDGSLDMVQLFFPDPWHKARHNKRRIVQTPFVELVLRKLKTGGVFHMATDWQPYAEHMLEVMNGGRRLP
;
A
#
# COMPACT_ATOMS: atom_id res chain seq x y z
N MET A 1 11.67 -14.35 -3.53
CA MET A 1 11.41 -13.91 -2.14
C MET A 1 10.10 -13.10 -1.98
N ILE A 2 9.10 -13.23 -2.86
CA ILE A 2 7.81 -12.48 -2.78
C ILE A 2 6.61 -13.42 -2.43
N ASN A 3 6.90 -14.63 -1.95
CA ASN A 3 5.84 -15.63 -1.77
C ASN A 3 4.95 -15.35 -0.55
N ASP A 4 5.55 -14.78 0.49
CA ASP A 4 4.87 -14.46 1.75
C ASP A 4 4.68 -12.95 1.84
N VAL A 5 3.45 -12.51 1.56
CA VAL A 5 3.03 -11.11 1.64
C VAL A 5 2.27 -10.82 2.94
N ILE A 6 2.30 -11.75 3.89
CA ILE A 6 1.61 -11.71 5.18
C ILE A 6 2.49 -12.49 6.16
N SER A 7 2.64 -11.99 7.39
CA SER A 7 3.30 -12.74 8.45
C SER A 7 2.37 -13.86 8.98
N PRO A 8 2.85 -15.11 9.15
CA PRO A 8 2.03 -16.17 9.71
C PRO A 8 1.77 -15.92 11.21
N GLU A 9 0.51 -15.96 11.61
CA GLU A 9 0.10 -15.94 13.02
C GLU A 9 -0.42 -17.31 13.45
N PHE A 10 -0.11 -17.70 14.69
CA PHE A 10 -0.50 -18.98 15.26
C PHE A 10 -1.30 -18.76 16.55
N ASP A 11 -2.33 -19.59 16.76
CA ASP A 11 -3.06 -19.63 18.02
C ASP A 11 -2.22 -20.27 19.15
N GLU A 12 -2.77 -20.27 20.36
CA GLU A 12 -2.16 -20.91 21.54
C GLU A 12 -1.82 -22.41 21.35
N ASN A 13 -2.43 -23.05 20.35
CA ASN A 13 -2.22 -24.45 19.99
C ASN A 13 -1.29 -24.60 18.77
N GLY A 14 -0.62 -23.54 18.32
CA GLY A 14 0.30 -23.54 17.20
C GLY A 14 -0.38 -23.68 15.82
N ARG A 15 -1.68 -23.41 15.71
CA ARG A 15 -2.43 -23.48 14.44
C ARG A 15 -2.48 -22.13 13.76
N ALA A 16 -2.21 -22.11 12.45
CA ALA A 16 -2.24 -20.88 11.67
C ALA A 16 -3.64 -20.23 11.69
N MET A 17 -3.71 -18.99 12.17
CA MET A 17 -4.95 -18.22 12.25
C MET A 17 -5.29 -17.64 10.86
N ARG A 18 -6.55 -17.79 10.43
CA ARG A 18 -7.05 -17.19 9.18
C ARG A 18 -7.77 -15.88 9.47
N ARG A 19 -7.13 -14.75 9.16
CA ARG A 19 -7.75 -13.42 9.18
C ARG A 19 -8.63 -13.18 7.94
N ILE A 20 -9.68 -12.38 8.09
CA ILE A 20 -10.46 -11.86 6.95
C ILE A 20 -9.54 -10.89 6.21
N ARG A 21 -9.30 -11.14 4.92
CA ARG A 21 -8.42 -10.32 4.08
C ARG A 21 -9.23 -9.36 3.24
N SER A 22 -8.67 -8.18 3.01
CA SER A 22 -9.29 -7.16 2.17
C SER A 22 -8.99 -7.29 0.68
N PHE A 23 -7.99 -8.11 0.34
CA PHE A 23 -7.52 -8.34 -1.01
C PHE A 23 -7.67 -9.81 -1.42
N VAL A 24 -7.69 -10.05 -2.73
CA VAL A 24 -7.57 -11.38 -3.32
C VAL A 24 -6.24 -11.51 -4.04
N ARG A 25 -5.42 -12.49 -3.64
CA ARG A 25 -4.25 -12.87 -4.45
C ARG A 25 -4.70 -13.71 -5.63
N ARG A 26 -4.84 -13.09 -6.80
CA ARG A 26 -4.87 -13.84 -8.06
C ARG A 26 -3.43 -14.10 -8.46
N GLN A 27 -2.88 -15.27 -8.12
CA GLN A 27 -1.55 -15.65 -8.62
C GLN A 27 -1.66 -15.94 -10.12
N GLY A 28 -1.49 -14.90 -10.93
CA GLY A 28 -1.26 -15.01 -12.37
C GLY A 28 0.19 -15.39 -12.65
N ARG A 29 0.45 -15.95 -13.84
CA ARG A 29 1.82 -16.18 -14.31
C ARG A 29 2.47 -14.83 -14.60
N LEU A 30 3.68 -14.61 -14.07
CA LEU A 30 4.49 -13.44 -14.42
C LEU A 30 4.83 -13.48 -15.91
N THR A 31 4.75 -12.33 -16.58
CA THR A 31 5.37 -12.18 -17.90
C THR A 31 6.90 -12.18 -17.76
N LYS A 32 7.63 -12.45 -18.86
CA LYS A 32 9.09 -12.38 -18.84
C LYS A 32 9.60 -10.99 -18.43
N GLY A 33 8.93 -9.93 -18.87
CA GLY A 33 9.27 -8.55 -18.51
C GLY A 33 9.06 -8.26 -17.02
N GLN A 34 7.92 -8.67 -16.46
CA GLN A 34 7.65 -8.50 -15.02
C GLN A 34 8.65 -9.28 -14.16
N GLN A 35 8.98 -10.52 -14.56
CA GLN A 35 9.98 -11.31 -13.86
C GLN A 35 11.36 -10.64 -13.92
N HIS A 36 11.79 -10.21 -15.12
CA HIS A 36 13.06 -9.51 -15.30
C HIS A 36 13.12 -8.23 -14.45
N ALA A 37 12.05 -7.44 -14.41
CA ALA A 37 11.99 -6.22 -13.60
C ALA A 37 12.08 -6.51 -12.10
N LEU A 38 11.38 -7.54 -11.61
CA LEU A 38 11.51 -8.00 -10.23
C LEU A 38 12.93 -8.45 -9.89
N GLU A 39 13.61 -9.16 -10.80
CA GLU A 39 14.98 -9.64 -10.55
C GLU A 39 16.02 -8.51 -10.57
N ASN A 40 15.87 -7.51 -11.45
CA ASN A 40 16.91 -6.52 -11.70
C ASN A 40 16.67 -5.18 -11.00
N TYR A 41 15.42 -4.81 -10.73
CA TYR A 41 15.08 -3.48 -10.20
C TYR A 41 14.59 -3.51 -8.76
N TRP A 42 14.11 -4.65 -8.28
CA TRP A 42 13.80 -4.83 -6.86
C TRP A 42 14.99 -4.55 -5.93
N PRO A 43 16.24 -4.96 -6.23
CA PRO A 43 17.38 -4.65 -5.35
C PRO A 43 17.64 -3.15 -5.14
N VAL A 44 17.10 -2.28 -6.00
CA VAL A 44 17.30 -0.83 -5.96
C VAL A 44 16.07 -0.09 -5.45
N MET A 45 14.88 -0.50 -5.90
CA MET A 45 13.61 0.19 -5.60
C MET A 45 12.69 -0.58 -4.66
N GLY A 46 12.92 -1.88 -4.48
CA GLY A 46 12.16 -2.74 -3.59
C GLY A 46 12.53 -2.50 -2.13
N VAL A 47 11.54 -2.63 -1.26
CA VAL A 47 11.72 -2.54 0.20
C VAL A 47 11.14 -3.82 0.79
N GLU A 48 12.01 -4.56 1.48
CA GLU A 48 11.62 -5.79 2.18
C GLU A 48 10.82 -5.46 3.44
N TYR A 49 9.88 -6.34 3.77
CA TYR A 49 9.13 -6.19 5.01
C TYR A 49 10.02 -6.53 6.23
N GLN A 50 9.86 -5.75 7.29
CA GLN A 50 10.48 -5.96 8.59
C GLN A 50 9.50 -5.56 9.69
N ALA A 51 9.56 -6.23 10.84
CA ALA A 51 8.69 -5.95 11.98
C ALA A 51 9.22 -4.77 12.83
N GLU A 52 9.72 -3.72 12.18
CA GLU A 52 10.28 -2.53 12.82
C GLU A 52 10.12 -1.29 11.94
N ALA A 53 10.04 -0.12 12.58
CA ALA A 53 9.83 1.14 11.88
C ALA A 53 11.01 1.47 10.95
N VAL A 54 10.70 1.92 9.73
CA VAL A 54 11.69 2.35 8.75
C VAL A 54 12.05 3.82 8.96
N ASP A 55 13.32 4.16 8.78
CA ASP A 55 13.74 5.55 8.58
C ASP A 55 13.48 5.96 7.13
N LEU A 56 12.42 6.74 6.90
CA LEU A 56 12.05 7.23 5.57
C LEU A 56 13.12 8.14 4.96
N ALA A 57 13.82 8.95 5.77
CA ALA A 57 14.86 9.84 5.26
C ALA A 57 16.06 9.02 4.77
N ALA A 58 16.47 7.99 5.52
CA ALA A 58 17.50 7.06 5.08
C ALA A 58 17.07 6.24 3.86
N LEU A 59 15.82 5.75 3.82
CA LEU A 59 15.27 4.97 2.71
C LEU A 59 15.33 5.72 1.38
N PHE A 60 14.99 7.01 1.39
CA PHE A 60 15.02 7.87 0.21
C PHE A 60 16.33 8.64 0.03
N GLY A 61 17.25 8.57 1.01
CA GLY A 61 18.49 9.34 1.03
C GLY A 61 18.29 10.86 1.16
N ARG A 62 17.10 11.30 1.59
CA ARG A 62 16.74 12.72 1.75
C ARG A 62 15.48 12.89 2.61
N GLU A 63 15.32 14.07 3.18
CA GLU A 63 14.04 14.52 3.75
C GLU A 63 13.19 15.20 2.68
N ALA A 64 11.98 14.70 2.46
CA ALA A 64 11.00 15.28 1.54
C ALA A 64 9.58 14.82 1.93
N PRO A 65 8.53 15.54 1.48
CA PRO A 65 7.16 15.08 1.68
C PRO A 65 6.98 13.68 1.11
N THR A 66 6.35 12.79 1.88
CA THR A 66 6.22 11.37 1.52
C THR A 66 4.75 11.01 1.27
N VAL A 67 4.50 10.48 0.07
CA VAL A 67 3.22 9.97 -0.38
C VAL A 67 3.26 8.44 -0.37
N LEU A 68 2.25 7.83 0.24
CA LEU A 68 2.04 6.39 0.20
C LEU A 68 0.86 6.04 -0.70
N GLU A 69 1.01 5.15 -1.67
CA GLU A 69 -0.09 4.56 -2.45
C GLU A 69 -0.29 3.08 -2.07
N ILE A 70 -1.48 2.75 -1.58
CA ILE A 70 -1.87 1.39 -1.18
C ILE A 70 -2.66 0.74 -2.31
N GLY A 71 -2.22 -0.45 -2.74
CA GLY A 71 -2.85 -1.20 -3.82
C GLY A 71 -2.67 -0.54 -5.18
N PHE A 72 -1.44 -0.12 -5.50
CA PHE A 72 -1.15 0.65 -6.72
C PHE A 72 -1.37 -0.15 -8.03
N GLY A 73 -1.68 -1.45 -7.95
CA GLY A 73 -1.94 -2.28 -9.11
C GLY A 73 -0.71 -2.39 -10.02
N MET A 74 -0.82 -1.89 -11.26
CA MET A 74 0.31 -1.88 -12.21
C MET A 74 1.24 -0.67 -12.02
N GLY A 75 0.88 0.31 -11.17
CA GLY A 75 1.74 1.44 -10.84
C GLY A 75 1.68 2.64 -11.77
N ALA A 76 0.81 2.65 -12.79
CA ALA A 76 0.72 3.76 -13.74
C ALA A 76 0.47 5.13 -13.06
N SER A 77 -0.44 5.17 -12.08
CA SER A 77 -0.69 6.37 -11.26
C SER A 77 0.56 6.77 -10.50
N LEU A 78 1.12 5.84 -9.72
CA LEU A 78 2.29 6.02 -8.87
C LEU A 78 3.51 6.54 -9.64
N VAL A 79 3.87 5.90 -10.75
CA VAL A 79 4.99 6.29 -11.62
C VAL A 79 4.77 7.68 -12.21
N THR A 80 3.56 7.97 -12.70
CA THR A 80 3.22 9.29 -13.25
C THR A 80 3.35 10.39 -12.20
N MET A 81 2.83 10.16 -10.99
CA MET A 81 2.92 11.13 -9.90
C MET A 81 4.35 11.36 -9.46
N ALA A 82 5.14 10.29 -9.32
CA ALA A 82 6.54 10.36 -8.94
C ALA A 82 7.40 11.11 -9.97
N GLY A 83 7.19 10.85 -11.27
CA GLY A 83 7.88 11.57 -12.34
C GLY A 83 7.52 13.06 -12.42
N ASN A 84 6.26 13.41 -12.14
CA ASN A 84 5.81 14.80 -12.14
C ASN A 84 6.17 15.58 -10.86
N ASN A 85 6.57 14.89 -9.78
CA ASN A 85 6.87 15.49 -8.49
C ASN A 85 8.23 15.01 -7.95
N PRO A 86 9.36 15.32 -8.63
CA PRO A 86 10.68 14.87 -8.22
C PRO A 86 11.10 15.37 -6.83
N GLN A 87 10.47 16.43 -6.32
CA GLN A 87 10.66 17.00 -4.98
C GLN A 87 9.99 16.19 -3.86
N GLN A 88 9.13 15.22 -4.16
CA GLN A 88 8.43 14.38 -3.19
C GLN A 88 8.93 12.94 -3.25
N ASN A 89 8.79 12.20 -2.15
CA ASN A 89 9.04 10.77 -2.05
C ASN A 89 7.74 9.99 -2.24
N PHE A 90 7.82 8.85 -2.92
CA PHE A 90 6.70 7.95 -3.17
C PHE A 90 7.02 6.54 -2.69
N LEU A 91 6.15 5.99 -1.87
CA LEU A 91 6.16 4.59 -1.46
C LEU A 91 4.90 3.91 -1.98
N GLY A 92 5.04 2.80 -2.69
CA GLY A 92 3.92 1.98 -3.15
C GLY A 92 3.84 0.66 -2.38
N ILE A 93 2.65 0.21 -2.02
CA ILE A 93 2.43 -1.14 -1.48
C ILE A 93 1.47 -1.91 -2.39
N GLU A 94 1.88 -3.08 -2.87
CA GLU A 94 1.03 -3.97 -3.69
C GLU A 94 1.34 -5.44 -3.41
N VAL A 95 0.30 -6.24 -3.12
CA VAL A 95 0.42 -7.68 -2.80
C VAL A 95 0.48 -8.59 -4.04
N HIS A 96 0.19 -8.04 -5.22
CA HIS A 96 0.20 -8.72 -6.50
C HIS A 96 1.53 -8.49 -7.24
N SER A 97 2.42 -9.47 -7.17
CA SER A 97 3.78 -9.36 -7.74
C SER A 97 3.86 -9.03 -9.24
N PRO A 98 2.94 -9.46 -10.14
CA PRO A 98 2.94 -8.96 -11.52
C PRO A 98 2.78 -7.45 -11.62
N GLY A 99 1.99 -6.85 -10.73
CA GLY A 99 1.82 -5.39 -10.65
C GLY A 99 3.05 -4.68 -10.16
N VAL A 100 3.70 -5.23 -9.13
CA VAL A 100 5.01 -4.76 -8.66
C VAL A 100 6.04 -4.80 -9.79
N GLY A 101 6.12 -5.91 -10.54
CA GLY A 101 7.05 -6.03 -11.67
C GLY A 101 6.77 -5.03 -12.79
N ALA A 102 5.49 -4.74 -13.09
CA ALA A 102 5.13 -3.71 -14.06
C ALA A 102 5.54 -2.31 -13.57
N CYS A 103 5.21 -1.97 -12.32
CA CYS A 103 5.56 -0.68 -11.72
C CYS A 103 7.08 -0.45 -11.70
N LEU A 104 7.87 -1.48 -11.36
CA LEU A 104 9.33 -1.40 -11.36
C LEU A 104 9.89 -1.15 -12.77
N ALA A 105 9.34 -1.83 -13.79
CA ALA A 105 9.77 -1.63 -15.18
C ALA A 105 9.51 -0.19 -15.64
N ASP A 106 8.30 0.31 -15.40
CA ASP A 106 7.90 1.65 -15.79
C ASP A 106 8.68 2.73 -15.01
N ALA A 107 8.91 2.52 -13.72
CA ALA A 107 9.71 3.41 -12.88
C ALA A 107 11.17 3.49 -13.34
N HIS A 108 11.75 2.35 -13.71
CA HIS A 108 13.11 2.28 -14.24
C HIS A 108 13.22 2.99 -15.60
N GLU A 109 12.28 2.77 -16.52
CA GLU A 109 12.24 3.44 -17.82
C GLU A 109 12.10 4.97 -17.65
N ALA A 110 11.26 5.41 -16.71
CA ALA A 110 11.11 6.81 -16.34
C ALA A 110 12.28 7.37 -15.49
N LYS A 111 13.29 6.56 -15.17
CA LYS A 111 14.49 6.92 -14.39
C LYS A 111 14.17 7.56 -13.03
N LEU A 112 13.15 7.04 -12.35
CA LEU A 112 12.71 7.59 -11.07
C LEU A 112 13.69 7.20 -9.94
N SER A 113 14.13 8.19 -9.18
CA SER A 113 14.95 7.99 -7.98
C SER A 113 14.15 8.13 -6.68
N ASN A 114 12.97 8.76 -6.75
CA ASN A 114 12.09 9.11 -5.64
C ASN A 114 10.95 8.12 -5.40
N LEU A 115 11.00 6.93 -6.01
CA LEU A 115 9.99 5.88 -5.86
C LEU A 115 10.60 4.63 -5.20
N ARG A 116 9.86 4.07 -4.23
CA ARG A 116 10.12 2.77 -3.62
C ARG A 116 8.84 1.93 -3.61
N VAL A 117 8.96 0.61 -3.66
CA VAL A 117 7.80 -0.29 -3.66
C VAL A 117 7.97 -1.47 -2.71
N MET A 118 6.86 -1.92 -2.13
CA MET A 118 6.77 -3.08 -1.25
C MET A 118 5.80 -4.09 -1.82
N CYS A 119 6.09 -5.37 -1.57
CA CYS A 119 5.20 -6.48 -1.88
C CYS A 119 4.79 -7.21 -0.61
N HIS A 120 3.92 -6.57 0.17
CA HIS A 120 3.46 -7.06 1.45
C HIS A 120 2.05 -6.53 1.77
N ASP A 121 1.37 -7.12 2.73
CA ASP A 121 0.11 -6.62 3.27
C ASP A 121 0.29 -5.20 3.81
N ALA A 122 -0.55 -4.28 3.31
CA ALA A 122 -0.45 -2.87 3.65
C ALA A 122 -0.79 -2.57 5.11
N VAL A 123 -1.64 -3.39 5.76
CA VAL A 123 -1.96 -3.20 7.18
C VAL A 123 -0.73 -3.52 8.02
N GLU A 124 -0.05 -4.64 7.76
CA GLU A 124 1.19 -5.00 8.47
C GLU A 124 2.31 -3.97 8.24
N VAL A 125 2.45 -3.46 7.00
CA VAL A 125 3.44 -2.41 6.71
C VAL A 125 3.11 -1.13 7.48
N LEU A 126 1.84 -0.69 7.47
CA LEU A 126 1.43 0.49 8.24
C LEU A 126 1.64 0.29 9.75
N GLU A 127 1.24 -0.87 10.29
CA GLU A 127 1.36 -1.16 11.73
C GLU A 127 2.81 -1.16 12.19
N ASN A 128 3.71 -1.80 11.44
CA ASN A 128 5.05 -2.12 11.94
C ASN A 128 6.15 -1.24 11.36
N MET A 129 6.04 -0.82 10.09
CA MET A 129 7.12 -0.13 9.40
C MET A 129 6.93 1.37 9.29
N ILE A 130 5.70 1.85 9.06
CA ILE A 130 5.48 3.28 8.84
C ILE A 130 5.44 4.02 10.19
N PRO A 131 6.32 5.00 10.44
CA PRO A 131 6.26 5.78 11.68
C PRO A 131 4.99 6.65 11.75
N ASP A 132 4.49 6.90 12.95
CA ASP A 132 3.35 7.80 13.16
C ASP A 132 3.70 9.24 12.74
N GLY A 133 2.73 9.98 12.19
CA GLY A 133 2.92 11.37 11.77
C GLY A 133 3.99 11.58 10.70
N SER A 134 4.29 10.57 9.88
CA SER A 134 5.41 10.62 8.92
C SER A 134 4.97 10.87 7.47
N LEU A 135 3.71 10.58 7.13
CA LEU A 135 3.20 10.68 5.77
C LEU A 135 2.47 12.00 5.53
N ASP A 136 2.68 12.60 4.35
CA ASP A 136 1.98 13.80 3.93
C ASP A 136 0.67 13.45 3.20
N MET A 137 0.64 12.31 2.52
CA MET A 137 -0.57 11.81 1.87
C MET A 137 -0.58 10.28 1.83
N VAL A 138 -1.77 9.71 2.02
CA VAL A 138 -2.06 8.29 1.73
C VAL A 138 -3.09 8.24 0.61
N GLN A 139 -2.85 7.40 -0.38
CA GLN A 139 -3.71 7.20 -1.53
C GLN A 139 -4.24 5.77 -1.56
N LEU A 140 -5.52 5.64 -1.87
CA LEU A 140 -6.20 4.35 -2.02
C LEU A 140 -7.18 4.42 -3.19
N PHE A 141 -6.72 3.99 -4.36
CA PHE A 141 -7.49 4.10 -5.60
C PHE A 141 -8.07 2.76 -6.02
N PHE A 142 -9.37 2.73 -6.25
CA PHE A 142 -10.14 1.57 -6.72
C PHE A 142 -9.89 0.29 -5.91
N PRO A 143 -9.94 0.33 -4.56
CA PRO A 143 -9.80 -0.88 -3.75
C PRO A 143 -10.92 -1.88 -4.05
N ASP A 144 -10.66 -3.17 -3.84
CA ASP A 144 -11.63 -4.25 -4.09
C ASP A 144 -13.01 -3.90 -3.48
N PRO A 145 -14.08 -3.74 -4.30
CA PRO A 145 -15.35 -3.16 -3.83
C PRO A 145 -16.24 -4.13 -3.08
N TRP A 146 -15.98 -5.45 -3.23
CA TRP A 146 -16.72 -6.52 -2.59
C TRP A 146 -18.25 -6.39 -2.71
N HIS A 147 -18.78 -6.38 -3.94
CA HIS A 147 -20.19 -6.10 -4.25
C HIS A 147 -21.24 -6.92 -3.49
N LYS A 148 -20.91 -8.12 -3.00
CA LYS A 148 -21.87 -8.99 -2.30
C LYS A 148 -21.89 -8.62 -0.82
N ALA A 149 -23.07 -8.34 -0.25
CA ALA A 149 -23.24 -7.94 1.16
C ALA A 149 -22.47 -8.82 2.16
N ARG A 150 -22.48 -10.15 1.96
CA ARG A 150 -21.71 -11.11 2.78
C ARG A 150 -20.19 -10.90 2.78
N HIS A 151 -19.65 -10.13 1.84
CA HIS A 151 -18.23 -9.82 1.71
C HIS A 151 -17.90 -8.38 2.15
N ASN A 152 -18.86 -7.57 2.61
CA ASN A 152 -18.60 -6.18 2.98
C ASN A 152 -17.53 -6.03 4.08
N LYS A 153 -17.40 -7.01 4.98
CA LYS A 153 -16.32 -7.07 6.00
C LYS A 153 -14.91 -7.21 5.41
N ARG A 154 -14.78 -7.45 4.10
CA ARG A 154 -13.51 -7.50 3.36
C ARG A 154 -13.17 -6.16 2.71
N ARG A 155 -14.05 -5.17 2.72
CA ARG A 155 -13.67 -3.82 2.30
C ARG A 155 -12.55 -3.33 3.21
N ILE A 156 -11.45 -2.85 2.64
CA ILE A 156 -10.31 -2.34 3.42
C ILE A 156 -10.69 -1.09 4.21
N VAL A 157 -11.57 -0.24 3.66
CA VAL A 157 -12.04 0.96 4.34
C VAL A 157 -13.03 0.56 5.43
N GLN A 158 -12.51 0.45 6.65
CA GLN A 158 -13.23 0.23 7.90
C GLN A 158 -12.62 1.16 8.95
N THR A 159 -13.35 1.41 10.04
CA THR A 159 -12.88 2.30 11.12
C THR A 159 -11.45 2.00 11.59
N PRO A 160 -11.06 0.75 11.90
CA PRO A 160 -9.70 0.48 12.38
C PRO A 160 -8.60 0.81 11.35
N PHE A 161 -8.88 0.57 10.05
CA PHE A 161 -7.94 0.90 8.99
C PHE A 161 -7.82 2.41 8.79
N VAL A 162 -8.95 3.13 8.85
CA VAL A 162 -8.94 4.60 8.78
C VAL A 162 -8.18 5.19 9.95
N GLU A 163 -8.43 4.73 11.18
CA GLU A 163 -7.68 5.17 12.37
C GLU A 163 -6.18 4.89 12.24
N LEU A 164 -5.81 3.71 11.73
CA LEU A 164 -4.42 3.38 11.45
C LEU A 164 -3.80 4.38 10.46
N VAL A 165 -4.44 4.65 9.33
CA VAL A 165 -3.98 5.62 8.33
C VAL A 165 -3.86 7.02 8.93
N LEU A 166 -4.86 7.47 9.71
CA LEU A 166 -4.85 8.78 10.35
C LEU A 166 -3.66 8.95 11.31
N ARG A 167 -3.27 7.90 12.05
CA ARG A 167 -2.06 7.95 12.90
C ARG A 167 -0.77 8.12 12.10
N LYS A 168 -0.71 7.60 10.87
CA LYS A 168 0.49 7.69 10.02
C LYS A 168 0.60 9.02 9.30
N LEU A 169 -0.52 9.73 9.12
CA LEU A 169 -0.53 11.06 8.52
C LEU A 169 -0.01 12.12 9.48
N LYS A 170 0.78 13.07 8.94
CA LYS A 170 1.08 14.34 9.59
C LYS A 170 -0.21 15.11 9.87
N THR A 171 -0.15 16.05 10.82
CA THR A 171 -1.21 17.05 10.95
C THR A 171 -1.34 17.83 9.65
N GLY A 172 -2.56 17.89 9.09
CA GLY A 172 -2.82 18.47 7.77
C GLY A 172 -2.55 17.54 6.58
N GLY A 173 -2.09 16.31 6.83
CA GLY A 173 -1.95 15.28 5.80
C GLY A 173 -3.31 14.81 5.27
N VAL A 174 -3.29 14.22 4.07
CA VAL A 174 -4.51 13.88 3.32
C VAL A 174 -4.64 12.37 3.15
N PHE A 175 -5.82 11.83 3.44
CA PHE A 175 -6.20 10.50 2.98
C PHE A 175 -7.09 10.62 1.72
N HIS A 176 -6.54 10.33 0.55
CA HIS A 176 -7.22 10.46 -0.73
C HIS A 176 -7.65 9.08 -1.25
N MET A 177 -8.95 8.84 -1.28
CA MET A 177 -9.53 7.59 -1.77
C MET A 177 -10.43 7.83 -2.97
N ALA A 178 -10.43 6.86 -3.89
CA ALA A 178 -11.29 6.86 -5.07
C ALA A 178 -11.92 5.48 -5.30
N THR A 179 -13.15 5.46 -5.80
CA THR A 179 -13.84 4.24 -6.23
C THR A 179 -14.84 4.58 -7.32
N ASP A 180 -15.04 3.64 -8.23
CA ASP A 180 -16.05 3.67 -9.28
C ASP A 180 -17.37 3.01 -8.86
N TRP A 181 -17.46 2.52 -7.61
CA TRP A 181 -18.64 1.85 -7.09
C TRP A 181 -19.36 2.71 -6.04
N GLN A 182 -20.51 3.28 -6.41
CA GLN A 182 -21.28 4.20 -5.55
C GLN A 182 -21.57 3.63 -4.14
N PRO A 183 -22.05 2.39 -3.95
CA PRO A 183 -22.25 1.83 -2.61
C PRO A 183 -20.98 1.71 -1.77
N TYR A 184 -19.80 1.64 -2.40
CA TYR A 184 -18.54 1.69 -1.66
C TYR A 184 -18.16 3.14 -1.34
N ALA A 185 -18.40 4.10 -2.25
CA ALA A 185 -18.21 5.52 -1.97
C ALA A 185 -19.06 6.00 -0.77
N GLU A 186 -20.33 5.59 -0.71
CA GLU A 186 -21.23 5.88 0.42
C GLU A 186 -20.70 5.28 1.73
N HIS A 187 -20.24 4.02 1.69
CA HIS A 187 -19.60 3.36 2.84
C HIS A 187 -18.32 4.06 3.28
N MET A 188 -17.47 4.47 2.33
CA MET A 188 -16.25 5.22 2.61
C MET A 188 -16.58 6.53 3.34
N LEU A 189 -17.57 7.28 2.86
CA LEU A 189 -18.04 8.51 3.47
C LEU A 189 -18.59 8.28 4.88
N GLU A 190 -19.38 7.22 5.09
CA GLU A 190 -19.90 6.85 6.41
C GLU A 190 -18.78 6.56 7.40
N VAL A 191 -17.81 5.72 7.02
CA VAL A 191 -16.65 5.38 7.88
C VAL A 191 -15.83 6.63 8.21
N MET A 192 -15.54 7.48 7.21
CA MET A 192 -14.74 8.70 7.40
C MET A 192 -15.45 9.73 8.30
N ASN A 193 -16.78 9.85 8.20
CA ASN A 193 -17.57 10.72 9.08
C ASN A 193 -17.81 10.12 10.48
N GLY A 194 -17.91 8.80 10.58
CA GLY A 194 -18.06 8.08 11.84
C GLY A 194 -16.79 8.11 12.71
N GLY A 195 -15.61 8.18 12.09
CA GLY A 195 -14.32 8.39 12.77
C GLY A 195 -14.14 9.79 13.36
N ARG A 196 -15.11 10.69 13.18
CA ARG A 196 -15.05 12.10 13.62
C ARG A 196 -15.36 12.31 15.11
N ARG A 197 -15.17 11.29 15.95
CA ARG A 197 -14.98 11.47 17.40
C ARG A 197 -13.48 11.52 17.70
N LEU A 198 -12.85 12.61 17.28
CA LEU A 198 -11.60 13.05 17.88
C LEU A 198 -11.94 14.28 18.74
N PRO A 199 -11.40 14.37 19.98
CA PRO A 199 -11.77 15.38 20.98
C PRO A 199 -11.53 16.82 20.50
#